data_AF-A0A847H023-F1
#
_entry.id   AF-A0A847H023-F1
#
_cell.length_a   1.000
_cell.length_b   1.000
_cell.length_c   1.000
_cell.angle_alpha   90.00
_cell.angle_beta   90.00
_cell.angle_gamma   90.00
#
_symmetry.space_group_name_H-M   'P 1'
#
loop_
_entity.id
_entity.type
_entity.pdbx_description
1 polymer ?
#
loop_
_entity_poly.entity_id
_entity_poly.type
_entity_poly.pdbx_seq_one_letter_code
_entity_poly.pdbx_strand_id
1 'polypeptide(L)'
;MVRTAAPSTPKPTWHQVFVGMLPAIVTHAKISFRHLRPDARAEAIQEVVCNACCAIARLAELDKLDLAYPSALARFGVAQVNDGRKVGCKLNVRDVLSPHCQRRKKVVVERLDHYDADEDAWREILIEDRHAGPAETAAARIDIGLWFATLPRKKRRIAETLATGEATKTAARKFCVSAGRISQLRREFENSWQEYLGEPVFA
;
A
#
# COMPACT_ATOMS: atom_id res chain seq x y z
N MET A 1 -5.49 46.13 -13.55
CA MET A 1 -4.42 45.84 -12.56
C MET A 1 -3.44 44.86 -13.19
N VAL A 2 -2.26 45.32 -13.61
CA VAL A 2 -1.20 44.46 -14.15
C VAL A 2 -0.48 43.85 -12.95
N ARG A 3 -0.51 42.51 -12.80
CA ARG A 3 0.31 41.80 -11.80
C ARG A 3 1.75 41.84 -12.26
N THR A 4 2.57 42.70 -11.65
CA THR A 4 4.03 42.67 -11.79
C THR A 4 4.53 41.37 -11.14
N ALA A 5 5.21 40.52 -11.91
CA ALA A 5 5.80 39.29 -11.38
C ALA A 5 6.82 39.63 -10.28
N ALA A 6 6.79 38.87 -9.18
CA ALA A 6 7.77 39.00 -8.10
C ALA A 6 9.20 38.85 -8.66
N PRO A 7 10.20 39.58 -8.14
CA PRO A 7 11.58 39.46 -8.59
C PRO A 7 12.05 38.01 -8.44
N SER A 8 12.67 37.47 -9.49
CA SER A 8 13.21 36.10 -9.46
C SER A 8 14.34 36.02 -8.44
N THR A 9 14.22 35.10 -7.48
CA THR A 9 15.28 34.86 -6.51
C THR A 9 16.52 34.38 -7.25
N PRO A 10 17.71 34.97 -7.01
CA PRO A 10 18.93 34.53 -7.66
C PRO A 10 19.20 33.06 -7.33
N LYS A 11 19.53 32.27 -8.35
CA LYS A 11 19.90 30.87 -8.14
C LYS A 11 21.15 30.80 -7.27
N PRO A 12 21.19 29.93 -6.25
CA PRO A 12 22.38 29.81 -5.43
C PRO A 12 23.53 29.25 -6.26
N THR A 13 24.75 29.67 -5.94
CA THR A 13 25.99 29.31 -6.68
C THR A 13 26.20 27.80 -6.75
N TRP A 14 25.84 27.06 -5.71
CA TRP A 14 25.93 25.59 -5.66
C TRP A 14 25.01 24.87 -6.66
N HIS A 15 23.98 25.54 -7.18
CA HIS A 15 23.04 24.95 -8.14
C HIS A 15 23.75 24.50 -9.42
N GLN A 16 24.72 25.28 -9.92
CA GLN A 16 25.47 24.92 -11.13
C GLN A 16 26.32 23.66 -10.92
N VAL A 17 26.93 23.53 -9.73
CA VAL A 17 27.69 22.35 -9.33
C VAL A 17 26.78 21.12 -9.35
N PHE A 18 25.61 21.20 -8.73
CA PHE A 18 24.64 20.11 -8.74
C PHE A 18 24.21 19.70 -10.15
N VAL A 19 23.87 20.66 -11.01
CA VAL A 19 23.47 20.38 -12.40
C VAL A 19 24.60 19.69 -13.16
N GLY A 20 25.86 20.07 -12.94
CA GLY A 20 27.01 19.40 -13.54
C GLY A 20 27.20 17.95 -13.09
N MET A 21 26.83 17.62 -11.84
CA MET A 21 26.94 16.27 -11.30
C MET A 21 25.72 15.37 -11.60
N LEU A 22 24.58 15.98 -11.96
CA LEU A 22 23.30 15.29 -12.12
C LEU A 22 23.33 14.10 -13.07
N PRO A 23 23.97 14.15 -14.27
CA PRO A 23 23.99 13.00 -15.19
C PRO A 23 24.68 11.77 -14.59
N ALA A 24 25.77 11.96 -13.84
CA ALA A 24 26.51 10.88 -13.18
C ALA A 24 25.67 10.26 -12.05
N ILE A 25 25.00 11.11 -11.25
CA ILE A 25 24.14 10.66 -10.15
C ILE A 25 22.95 9.84 -10.69
N VAL A 26 22.27 10.36 -11.71
CA VAL A 26 21.15 9.67 -12.37
C VAL A 26 21.59 8.35 -12.99
N THR A 27 22.75 8.31 -13.66
CA THR A 27 23.30 7.08 -14.25
C THR A 27 23.53 6.01 -13.18
N HIS A 28 24.16 6.37 -12.07
CA HIS A 28 24.40 5.45 -10.96
C HIS A 28 23.08 4.94 -10.33
N ALA A 29 22.10 5.82 -10.12
CA ALA A 29 20.79 5.45 -9.60
C ALA A 29 20.04 4.49 -10.55
N LYS A 30 20.06 4.78 -11.86
CA LYS A 30 19.47 3.92 -12.91
C LYS A 30 20.03 2.51 -12.91
N ILE A 31 21.34 2.36 -12.68
CA ILE A 31 22.03 1.06 -12.60
C ILE A 31 21.67 0.34 -11.31
N SER A 32 21.65 1.06 -10.18
CA SER A 32 21.38 0.51 -8.84
C SER A 32 19.95 -0.05 -8.73
N PHE A 33 18.98 0.66 -9.31
CA PHE A 33 17.55 0.31 -9.24
C PHE A 33 17.03 -0.40 -10.48
N ARG A 34 17.91 -0.98 -11.32
CA ARG A 34 17.50 -1.67 -12.57
C ARG A 34 16.56 -2.87 -12.35
N HIS A 35 16.53 -3.40 -11.13
CA HIS A 35 15.70 -4.54 -10.72
C HIS A 35 14.28 -4.12 -10.29
N LEU A 36 14.03 -2.82 -10.09
CA LEU A 36 12.71 -2.31 -9.71
C LEU A 36 11.80 -2.18 -10.94
N ARG A 37 10.50 -2.31 -10.72
CA ARG A 37 9.46 -1.99 -11.71
C ARG A 37 9.58 -0.53 -12.15
N PRO A 38 9.15 -0.16 -13.38
CA PRO A 38 9.34 1.17 -13.93
C PRO A 38 8.92 2.33 -13.01
N ASP A 39 7.74 2.25 -12.41
CA ASP A 39 7.22 3.32 -11.53
C ASP A 39 8.08 3.45 -10.27
N ALA A 40 8.32 2.33 -9.57
CA ALA A 40 9.16 2.30 -8.38
C ALA A 40 10.61 2.73 -8.67
N ARG A 41 11.12 2.41 -9.86
CA ARG A 41 12.45 2.82 -10.32
C ARG A 41 12.52 4.33 -10.54
N ALA A 42 11.50 4.94 -11.18
CA ALA A 42 11.44 6.38 -11.39
C ALA A 42 11.42 7.14 -10.07
N GLU A 43 10.58 6.70 -9.13
CA GLU A 43 10.51 7.25 -7.76
C GLU A 43 11.86 7.15 -7.04
N ALA A 44 12.48 5.97 -7.05
CA ALA A 44 13.77 5.75 -6.39
C ALA A 44 14.89 6.63 -6.99
N ILE A 45 14.92 6.81 -8.32
CA ILE A 45 15.89 7.70 -8.98
C ILE A 45 15.67 9.15 -8.55
N GLN A 46 14.41 9.61 -8.53
CA GLN A 46 14.09 10.98 -8.14
C GLN A 46 14.46 11.24 -6.68
N GLU A 47 14.21 10.27 -5.80
CA GLU A 47 14.59 10.35 -4.39
C GLU A 47 16.11 10.44 -4.20
N VAL A 48 16.92 9.71 -4.99
CA VAL A 48 18.38 9.87 -4.98
C VAL A 48 18.81 11.27 -5.42
N VAL A 49 18.17 11.81 -6.47
CA VAL A 49 18.44 13.17 -6.96
C VAL A 49 18.11 14.21 -5.89
N CYS A 50 16.97 14.09 -5.21
CA CYS A 50 16.59 14.97 -4.10
C CYS A 50 17.60 14.90 -2.94
N ASN A 51 17.98 13.68 -2.52
CA ASN A 51 18.97 13.50 -1.46
C ASN A 51 20.33 14.11 -1.82
N ALA A 52 20.78 13.94 -3.06
CA ALA A 52 22.03 14.54 -3.52
C ALA A 52 21.97 16.08 -3.58
N CYS A 53 20.83 16.64 -3.99
CA CYS A 53 20.60 18.09 -3.99
C CYS A 53 20.69 18.65 -2.57
N CYS A 54 19.99 18.05 -1.59
CA CYS A 54 20.06 18.46 -0.19
C CYS A 54 21.48 18.34 0.38
N ALA A 55 22.21 17.29 0.03
CA ALA A 55 23.60 17.11 0.47
C ALA A 55 24.54 18.19 -0.09
N ILE A 56 24.41 18.54 -1.38
CA ILE A 56 25.22 19.61 -1.99
C ILE A 56 24.87 20.97 -1.39
N ALA A 57 23.57 21.26 -1.20
CA ALA A 57 23.14 22.49 -0.54
C ALA A 57 23.76 22.61 0.87
N ARG A 58 23.76 21.50 1.62
CA ARG A 58 24.39 21.46 2.95
C ARG A 58 25.91 21.62 2.89
N LEU A 59 26.58 21.05 1.89
CA LEU A 59 28.03 21.26 1.69
C LEU A 59 28.34 22.73 1.35
N ALA A 60 27.48 23.40 0.58
CA ALA A 60 27.60 24.82 0.29
C ALA A 60 27.48 25.69 1.53
N GLU A 61 26.49 25.41 2.38
CA GLU A 61 26.32 26.10 3.68
C GLU A 61 27.52 25.92 4.60
N LEU A 62 28.23 24.80 4.47
CA LEU A 62 29.42 24.47 5.27
C LEU A 62 30.73 24.90 4.62
N ASP A 63 30.69 25.57 3.46
CA ASP A 63 31.86 25.95 2.66
C ASP A 63 32.77 24.77 2.28
N LYS A 64 32.15 23.62 1.91
CA LYS A 64 32.81 22.33 1.61
C LYS A 64 32.39 21.75 0.25
N LEU A 65 32.13 22.61 -0.73
CA LEU A 65 31.71 22.18 -2.06
C LEU A 65 32.79 21.40 -2.83
N ASP A 66 34.05 21.64 -2.49
CA ASP A 66 35.21 20.90 -3.00
C ASP A 66 35.17 19.40 -2.68
N LEU A 67 34.48 19.01 -1.60
CA LEU A 67 34.29 17.61 -1.20
C LEU A 67 33.08 16.94 -1.88
N ALA A 68 32.36 17.65 -2.76
CA ALA A 68 31.21 17.10 -3.45
C ALA A 68 31.64 16.20 -4.62
N TYR A 69 31.63 14.88 -4.39
CA TYR A 69 31.90 13.90 -5.45
C TYR A 69 30.61 13.21 -5.92
N PRO A 70 30.33 13.16 -7.24
CA PRO A 70 29.11 12.56 -7.77
C PRO A 70 28.89 11.10 -7.35
N SER A 71 29.96 10.31 -7.35
CA SER A 71 29.93 8.89 -6.96
C SER A 71 29.57 8.72 -5.49
N ALA A 72 30.13 9.54 -4.60
CA ALA A 72 29.83 9.51 -3.18
C ALA A 72 28.38 9.92 -2.91
N LEU A 73 27.93 11.02 -3.52
CA LEU A 73 26.55 11.51 -3.41
C LEU A 73 25.55 10.45 -3.89
N ALA A 74 25.80 9.84 -5.05
CA ALA A 74 24.94 8.80 -5.59
C ALA A 74 24.92 7.55 -4.70
N ARG A 75 26.08 7.08 -4.23
CA ARG A 75 26.19 5.91 -3.35
C ARG A 75 25.40 6.12 -2.05
N PHE A 76 25.60 7.27 -1.39
CA PHE A 76 24.88 7.57 -0.16
C PHE A 76 23.40 7.77 -0.42
N GLY A 77 23.01 8.46 -1.50
CA GLY A 77 21.60 8.61 -1.91
C GLY A 77 20.91 7.26 -2.07
N VAL A 78 21.52 6.33 -2.81
CA VAL A 78 20.99 4.96 -2.99
C VAL A 78 20.86 4.24 -1.64
N ALA A 79 21.85 4.37 -0.76
CA ALA A 79 21.77 3.78 0.58
C ALA A 79 20.62 4.36 1.43
N GLN A 80 20.33 5.66 1.31
CA GLN A 80 19.21 6.29 2.03
C GLN A 80 17.87 5.75 1.55
N VAL A 81 17.70 5.64 0.23
CA VAL A 81 16.48 5.09 -0.38
C VAL A 81 16.26 3.63 0.05
N ASN A 82 17.33 2.82 0.06
CA ASN A 82 17.25 1.42 0.50
C ASN A 82 16.88 1.28 1.99
N ASP A 83 17.29 2.24 2.83
CA ASP A 83 16.90 2.34 4.25
C ASP A 83 15.47 2.89 4.44
N GLY A 84 14.75 3.14 3.35
CA GLY A 84 13.37 3.65 3.36
C GLY A 84 13.27 5.14 3.70
N ARG A 85 14.36 5.88 3.63
CA ARG A 85 14.38 7.33 3.91
C ARG A 85 13.94 8.11 2.68
N LYS A 86 13.12 9.14 2.90
CA LYS A 86 12.64 10.08 1.89
C LYS A 86 12.87 11.53 2.31
N VAL A 87 13.26 12.38 1.38
CA VAL A 87 13.44 13.82 1.56
C VAL A 87 12.08 14.47 1.80
N GLY A 88 12.03 15.41 2.73
CA GLY A 88 10.80 16.15 3.06
C GLY A 88 9.79 15.37 3.91
N CYS A 89 10.06 14.09 4.22
CA CYS A 89 9.25 13.28 5.12
C CYS A 89 9.93 13.11 6.48
N LYS A 90 9.14 13.07 7.55
CA LYS A 90 9.67 12.70 8.87
C LYS A 90 10.03 11.22 8.88
N LEU A 91 11.21 10.88 9.38
CA LEU A 91 11.62 9.50 9.66
C LEU A 91 10.86 8.97 10.88
N ASN A 92 9.63 8.53 10.65
CA ASN A 92 8.75 8.07 11.71
C ASN A 92 8.74 6.54 11.81
N VAL A 93 9.49 6.00 12.77
CA VAL A 93 9.51 4.56 13.05
C VAL A 93 8.19 4.05 13.69
N ARG A 94 7.28 4.93 14.10
CA ARG A 94 5.97 4.57 14.65
C ARG A 94 4.88 4.49 13.58
N ASP A 95 5.15 4.99 12.38
CA ASP A 95 4.24 4.89 11.25
C ASP A 95 4.49 3.58 10.51
N VAL A 96 3.64 2.58 10.72
CA VAL A 96 3.76 1.23 10.14
C VAL A 96 3.68 1.25 8.61
N LEU A 97 3.01 2.25 8.02
CA LEU A 97 2.93 2.40 6.56
C LEU A 97 4.19 3.05 5.97
N SER A 98 5.04 3.67 6.79
CA SER A 98 6.29 4.27 6.35
C SER A 98 7.28 3.19 5.89
N PRO A 99 7.90 3.32 4.70
CA PRO A 99 8.99 2.45 4.27
C PRO A 99 10.14 2.40 5.29
N HIS A 100 10.42 3.52 5.97
CA HIS A 100 11.43 3.59 7.00
C HIS A 100 11.12 2.67 8.19
N CYS A 101 9.87 2.67 8.67
CA CYS A 101 9.44 1.77 9.74
C CYS A 101 9.53 0.31 9.30
N GLN A 102 8.98 -0.03 8.13
CA GLN A 102 8.99 -1.38 7.59
C GLN A 102 10.40 -1.96 7.49
N ARG A 103 11.36 -1.16 7.00
CA ARG A 103 12.78 -1.56 6.93
C ARG A 103 13.42 -1.72 8.30
N ARG A 104 13.22 -0.75 9.21
CA ARG A 104 13.85 -0.73 10.54
C ARG A 104 13.29 -1.81 11.47
N LYS A 105 11.99 -2.11 11.37
CA LYS A 105 11.28 -3.06 12.22
C LYS A 105 11.08 -4.42 11.57
N LYS A 106 11.43 -4.58 10.29
CA LYS A 106 11.23 -5.81 9.50
C LYS A 106 9.77 -6.25 9.49
N VAL A 107 8.87 -5.28 9.37
CA VAL A 107 7.42 -5.52 9.24
C VAL A 107 7.01 -5.32 7.79
N VAL A 108 6.02 -6.09 7.34
CA VAL A 108 5.43 -5.99 6.00
C VAL A 108 3.98 -5.57 6.17
N VAL A 109 3.51 -4.71 5.27
CA VAL A 109 2.09 -4.34 5.21
C VAL A 109 1.46 -5.14 4.08
N GLU A 110 0.50 -5.97 4.43
CA GLU A 110 -0.28 -6.75 3.49
C GLU A 110 -1.61 -6.07 3.23
N ARG A 111 -2.09 -6.22 2.00
CA ARG A 111 -3.38 -5.68 1.57
C ARG A 111 -4.45 -6.71 1.92
N LEU A 112 -5.33 -6.35 2.85
CA LEU A 112 -6.46 -7.18 3.27
C LEU A 112 -7.64 -7.19 2.28
N ASP A 113 -7.51 -6.53 1.12
CA ASP A 113 -8.55 -6.48 0.08
C ASP A 113 -8.21 -7.37 -1.13
N HIS A 114 -7.13 -8.16 -1.04
CA HIS A 114 -6.74 -9.04 -2.12
C HIS A 114 -7.45 -10.40 -2.01
N TYR A 115 -8.33 -10.66 -2.97
CA TYR A 115 -8.90 -11.99 -3.19
C TYR A 115 -7.79 -12.98 -3.58
N ASP A 116 -7.36 -13.80 -2.62
CA ASP A 116 -6.60 -15.02 -2.89
C ASP A 116 -7.58 -16.21 -2.99
N ALA A 117 -7.48 -16.95 -4.10
CA ALA A 117 -8.32 -18.12 -4.34
C ALA A 117 -7.91 -19.33 -3.48
N ASP A 118 -6.69 -19.32 -2.94
CA ASP A 118 -6.13 -20.40 -2.13
C ASP A 118 -6.30 -20.16 -0.61
N GLU A 119 -6.55 -18.90 -0.16
CA GLU A 119 -6.60 -18.51 1.27
C GLU A 119 -7.98 -18.09 1.82
N ASP A 120 -9.09 -18.52 1.21
CA ASP A 120 -10.43 -18.29 1.82
C ASP A 120 -10.72 -16.77 2.07
N ALA A 121 -10.26 -15.93 1.14
CA ALA A 121 -10.12 -14.47 1.22
C ALA A 121 -11.42 -13.64 1.32
N TRP A 122 -12.57 -14.28 1.50
CA TRP A 122 -13.82 -13.59 1.76
C TRP A 122 -13.92 -13.08 3.21
N ARG A 123 -13.13 -13.66 4.14
CA ARG A 123 -13.10 -13.24 5.56
C ARG A 123 -12.63 -11.80 5.75
N GLU A 124 -11.81 -11.30 4.82
CA GLU A 124 -11.25 -9.95 4.89
C GLU A 124 -12.15 -8.88 4.26
N ILE A 125 -13.13 -9.30 3.44
CA ILE A 125 -14.09 -8.40 2.77
C ILE A 125 -15.25 -7.99 3.70
N LEU A 126 -15.34 -8.52 4.92
CA LEU A 126 -16.34 -8.05 5.90
C LEU A 126 -16.08 -6.57 6.20
N ILE A 127 -16.93 -5.72 5.61
CA ILE A 127 -16.86 -4.27 5.65
C ILE A 127 -16.85 -3.83 7.10
N GLU A 128 -15.84 -3.07 7.50
CA GLU A 128 -15.81 -2.38 8.79
C GLU A 128 -17.01 -1.43 8.87
N ASP A 129 -17.99 -1.77 9.70
CA ASP A 129 -18.98 -0.80 10.15
C ASP A 129 -18.25 0.23 11.02
N ARG A 130 -18.41 1.52 10.74
CA ARG A 130 -17.80 2.61 11.54
C ARG A 130 -18.28 2.64 12.99
N HIS A 131 -19.33 1.90 13.32
CA HIS A 131 -19.88 1.79 14.67
C HIS A 131 -19.37 0.56 15.43
N ALA A 132 -18.80 -0.44 14.73
CA ALA A 132 -18.31 -1.67 15.34
C ALA A 132 -16.85 -1.52 15.79
N GLY A 133 -16.56 -1.91 17.03
CA GLY A 133 -15.20 -1.89 17.56
C GLY A 133 -14.30 -2.98 16.94
N PRO A 134 -12.96 -2.89 17.08
CA PRO A 134 -12.05 -3.91 16.55
C PRO A 134 -12.34 -5.33 17.02
N ALA A 135 -12.82 -5.49 18.27
CA ALA A 135 -13.17 -6.79 18.84
C ALA A 135 -14.46 -7.37 18.20
N GLU A 136 -15.46 -6.55 17.97
CA GLU A 136 -16.73 -6.96 17.36
C GLU A 136 -16.52 -7.35 15.89
N THR A 137 -15.70 -6.57 15.16
CA THR A 137 -15.29 -6.91 13.79
C THR A 137 -14.53 -8.23 13.74
N ALA A 138 -13.62 -8.49 14.69
CA ALA A 138 -12.90 -9.75 14.76
C ALA A 138 -13.83 -10.93 15.07
N ALA A 139 -14.74 -10.79 16.04
CA ALA A 139 -15.73 -11.82 16.37
C ALA A 139 -16.62 -12.14 15.17
N ALA A 140 -17.19 -11.11 14.51
CA ALA A 140 -18.02 -11.29 13.33
C ALA A 140 -17.30 -12.03 12.19
N ARG A 141 -15.99 -11.76 11.98
CA ARG A 141 -15.16 -12.46 10.99
C ARG A 141 -14.90 -13.93 11.34
N ILE A 142 -14.79 -14.26 12.63
CA ILE A 142 -14.64 -15.64 13.09
C ILE A 142 -15.95 -16.40 12.91
N ASP A 143 -17.06 -15.82 13.39
CA ASP A 143 -18.38 -16.46 13.41
C ASP A 143 -18.88 -16.74 12.00
N ILE A 144 -18.72 -15.78 11.08
CA ILE A 144 -19.09 -16.00 9.68
C ILE A 144 -18.28 -17.13 9.06
N GLY A 145 -16.99 -17.24 9.41
CA GLY A 145 -16.06 -18.28 8.94
C GLY A 145 -16.52 -19.67 9.35
N LEU A 146 -16.84 -19.80 10.63
CA LEU A 146 -17.39 -21.02 11.21
C LEU A 146 -18.75 -21.36 10.60
N TRP A 147 -19.63 -20.38 10.41
CA TRP A 147 -20.92 -20.60 9.78
C TRP A 147 -20.80 -21.08 8.33
N PHE A 148 -19.93 -20.48 7.51
CA PHE A 148 -19.66 -20.99 6.15
C PHE A 148 -19.20 -22.44 6.18
N ALA A 149 -18.40 -22.83 7.17
CA ALA A 149 -17.95 -24.22 7.34
C ALA A 149 -19.10 -25.21 7.63
N THR A 150 -20.25 -24.74 8.13
CA THR A 150 -21.46 -25.58 8.31
C THR A 150 -22.23 -25.79 7.00
N LEU A 151 -22.09 -24.89 6.02
CA LEU A 151 -22.82 -24.98 4.76
C LEU A 151 -22.31 -26.12 3.85
N PRO A 152 -23.20 -26.82 3.13
CA PRO A 152 -22.80 -27.77 2.09
C PRO A 152 -21.92 -27.12 1.02
N ARG A 153 -20.91 -27.84 0.52
CA ARG A 153 -19.87 -27.32 -0.40
C ARG A 153 -20.41 -26.46 -1.55
N LYS A 154 -21.52 -26.87 -2.19
CA LYS A 154 -22.13 -26.13 -3.30
C LYS A 154 -22.77 -24.80 -2.85
N LYS A 155 -23.42 -24.79 -1.69
CA LYS A 155 -24.04 -23.60 -1.08
C LYS A 155 -22.95 -22.65 -0.57
N ARG A 156 -21.90 -23.19 0.08
CA ARG A 156 -20.75 -22.42 0.56
C ARG A 156 -20.10 -21.60 -0.55
N ARG A 157 -19.75 -22.21 -1.68
CA ARG A 157 -19.15 -21.48 -2.83
C ARG A 157 -20.02 -20.34 -3.34
N ILE A 158 -21.33 -20.50 -3.31
CA ILE A 158 -22.28 -19.45 -3.69
C ILE A 158 -22.29 -18.34 -2.63
N ALA A 159 -22.36 -18.68 -1.34
CA ALA A 159 -22.31 -17.75 -0.23
C ALA A 159 -21.02 -16.91 -0.24
N GLU A 160 -19.86 -17.55 -0.39
CA GLU A 160 -18.54 -16.89 -0.52
C GLU A 160 -18.53 -15.88 -1.67
N THR A 161 -19.00 -16.28 -2.86
CA THR A 161 -19.06 -15.38 -4.02
C THR A 161 -20.02 -14.21 -3.79
N LEU A 162 -21.15 -14.42 -3.10
CA LEU A 162 -22.09 -13.33 -2.81
C LEU A 162 -21.57 -12.40 -1.71
N ALA A 163 -20.77 -12.91 -0.78
CA ALA A 163 -20.15 -12.14 0.30
C ALA A 163 -19.10 -11.15 -0.23
N THR A 164 -18.46 -11.44 -1.37
CA THR A 164 -17.56 -10.47 -2.03
C THR A 164 -18.28 -9.32 -2.76
N GLY A 165 -19.60 -9.17 -2.58
CA GLY A 165 -20.39 -8.11 -3.21
C GLY A 165 -20.81 -8.40 -4.66
N GLU A 166 -20.66 -9.64 -5.14
CA GLU A 166 -21.00 -10.00 -6.51
C GLU A 166 -22.49 -9.77 -6.84
N ALA A 167 -22.76 -9.24 -8.03
CA ALA A 167 -24.12 -8.96 -8.47
C ALA A 167 -24.91 -10.26 -8.73
N THR A 168 -26.21 -10.27 -8.41
CA THR A 168 -27.09 -11.44 -8.55
C THR A 168 -27.03 -12.08 -9.95
N LYS A 169 -27.01 -11.26 -11.02
CA LYS A 169 -26.94 -11.76 -12.40
C LYS A 169 -25.59 -12.39 -12.74
N THR A 170 -24.50 -11.88 -12.16
CA THR A 170 -23.16 -12.44 -12.38
C THR A 170 -22.97 -13.74 -11.62
N ALA A 171 -23.39 -13.80 -10.36
CA ALA A 171 -23.40 -15.04 -9.58
C ALA A 171 -24.28 -16.13 -10.22
N ALA A 172 -25.46 -15.77 -10.72
CA ALA A 172 -26.35 -16.68 -11.44
C ALA A 172 -25.67 -17.34 -12.65
N ARG A 173 -24.97 -16.54 -13.47
CA ARG A 173 -24.16 -17.05 -14.60
C ARG A 173 -23.02 -17.94 -14.12
N LYS A 174 -22.26 -17.52 -13.10
CA LYS A 174 -21.10 -18.26 -12.56
C LYS A 174 -21.48 -19.66 -12.06
N PHE A 175 -22.67 -19.81 -11.48
CA PHE A 175 -23.14 -21.07 -10.90
C PHE A 175 -24.18 -21.81 -11.74
N CYS A 176 -24.47 -21.34 -12.96
CA CYS A 176 -25.46 -21.92 -13.87
C CYS A 176 -26.84 -22.12 -13.22
N VAL A 177 -27.30 -21.13 -12.47
CA VAL A 177 -28.63 -21.09 -11.85
C VAL A 177 -29.39 -19.84 -12.26
N SER A 178 -30.72 -19.83 -12.08
CA SER A 178 -31.51 -18.63 -12.36
C SER A 178 -31.21 -17.51 -11.36
N ALA A 179 -31.38 -16.25 -11.79
CA ALA A 179 -31.27 -15.10 -10.88
C ALA A 179 -32.28 -15.21 -9.72
N GLY A 180 -33.48 -15.74 -9.98
CA GLY A 180 -34.48 -16.01 -8.95
C GLY A 180 -33.99 -17.01 -7.89
N ARG A 181 -33.24 -18.04 -8.29
CA ARG A 181 -32.65 -18.99 -7.35
C ARG A 181 -31.57 -18.34 -6.47
N ILE A 182 -30.76 -17.44 -7.03
CA ILE A 182 -29.79 -16.66 -6.23
C ILE A 182 -30.52 -15.78 -5.20
N SER A 183 -31.61 -15.11 -5.59
CA SER A 183 -32.41 -14.31 -4.64
C SER A 183 -33.08 -15.15 -3.55
N GLN A 184 -33.47 -16.41 -3.85
CA GLN A 184 -33.92 -17.36 -2.82
C GLN A 184 -32.78 -17.75 -1.89
N LEU A 185 -31.61 -18.10 -2.45
CA LEU A 185 -30.44 -18.49 -1.66
C LEU A 185 -29.97 -17.37 -0.72
N ARG A 186 -30.04 -16.09 -1.12
CA ARG A 186 -29.73 -14.96 -0.22
C ARG A 186 -30.59 -14.99 1.06
N ARG A 187 -31.91 -15.24 0.92
CA ARG A 187 -32.82 -15.36 2.06
C ARG A 187 -32.59 -16.64 2.86
N GLU A 188 -32.33 -17.77 2.18
CA GLU A 188 -31.96 -19.02 2.87
C GLU A 188 -30.68 -18.85 3.71
N PHE A 189 -29.70 -18.11 3.20
CA PHE A 189 -28.45 -17.82 3.90
C PHE A 189 -28.67 -16.86 5.08
N GLU A 190 -29.46 -15.81 4.89
CA GLU A 190 -29.82 -14.89 5.97
C GLU A 190 -30.53 -15.63 7.12
N ASN A 191 -31.53 -16.46 6.81
CA ASN A 191 -32.22 -17.26 7.83
C ASN A 191 -31.27 -18.21 8.56
N SER A 192 -30.43 -18.95 7.81
CA SER A 192 -29.47 -19.88 8.38
C SER A 192 -28.41 -19.18 9.25
N TRP A 193 -28.03 -17.95 8.90
CA TRP A 193 -27.13 -17.14 9.71
C TRP A 193 -27.78 -16.68 11.02
N GLN A 194 -29.05 -16.25 10.97
CA GLN A 194 -29.80 -15.88 12.17
C GLN A 194 -30.01 -17.09 13.11
N GLU A 195 -30.27 -18.27 12.56
CA GLU A 195 -30.32 -19.52 13.33
C GLU A 195 -28.97 -19.81 14.00
N TYR A 196 -27.86 -19.66 13.27
CA TYR A 196 -26.51 -19.87 13.80
C TYR A 196 -26.16 -18.91 14.95
N LEU A 197 -26.53 -17.63 14.84
CA LEU A 197 -26.32 -16.65 15.92
C LEU A 197 -27.26 -16.85 17.12
N GLY A 198 -28.43 -17.47 16.90
CA GLY A 198 -29.42 -17.77 17.93
C GLY A 198 -29.11 -19.02 18.76
N GLU A 199 -28.22 -19.89 18.30
CA GLU A 199 -27.71 -21.00 19.09
C GLU A 199 -26.62 -20.49 20.06
N PRO A 200 -26.78 -20.63 21.39
CA PRO A 200 -25.72 -20.27 22.31
C PRO A 200 -24.55 -21.22 22.09
N VAL A 201 -23.44 -20.68 21.58
CA VAL A 201 -22.16 -21.40 21.46
C VAL A 201 -21.64 -21.66 22.88
N PHE A 202 -22.10 -22.74 23.49
CA PHE A 202 -21.41 -23.34 24.63
C PHE A 202 -20.44 -24.39 24.09
N ALA A 203 -19.19 -23.97 23.90
CA ALA A 203 -18.02 -24.84 23.83
C ALA A 203 -16.80 -24.08 24.35
#